data_AF-A0A8H6FWC1-F1
#
_entry.id   AF-A0A8H6FWC1-F1
#
_cell.length_a   1.000
_cell.length_b   1.000
_cell.length_c   1.000
_cell.angle_alpha   90.00
_cell.angle_beta   90.00
_cell.angle_gamma   90.00
#
_symmetry.space_group_name_H-M   'P 1'
#
loop_
_entity.id
_entity.type
_entity.pdbx_description
1 polymer ?
#
loop_
_entity_poly.entity_id
_entity_poly.type
_entity_poly.pdbx_seq_one_letter_code
_entity_poly.pdbx_strand_id
1 'polypeptide(L)'
;MEASHAPAPSSLASFLTCSAPLDHKSQFSSWTFLLITAHSSLKMHVYQLLSFSPLEKFPGELLYDIVSALPRQDLLRVRLVSKTLATAAASSLFHTIPVWLGLKSLEQFKAISEHHQLSQYVKEIVFSPLRFIDHGSADQYLDQVRRLSSHGSSWEDSQTLTSAGHIAAYKSSIETQRLLSSQGIDSKILIEGMRRLPQLSSITIDFLNFSIGCLELMTAFGTLKAGLSLTYDCEHLLPLIFGAMIASKANIKTFKLGEHEEFRQDLQGFGTRCSLLEFLSSARDGGRNRPRTISSEALLNTFYLADEPEGRKTLRELRSLEISSIETNSDHGEELNETMTAIRQIIGLSPNLEKVTLGEISDKVSGEMPSLISAFGSSKLQRLQKLDVYNYASEANDMVHFFGSHAATLVEIRLGWMTLLDGNWSSLLTRLRQVKFLRLKHFVLNDCDDNEVDLEVQNYVLGKTDFDPIVEARTMRDNLAST
;
A
#
# COMPACT_ATOMS: atom_id res chain seq x y z
N MET A 1 -71.97 29.87 5.35
CA MET A 1 -72.03 30.26 3.92
C MET A 1 -70.91 31.24 3.67
N GLU A 2 -70.37 31.30 2.45
CA GLU A 2 -69.17 32.04 1.99
C GLU A 2 -67.88 31.19 2.05
N ALA A 3 -67.37 30.68 0.92
CA ALA A 3 -66.71 31.32 -0.23
C ALA A 3 -65.23 31.60 0.05
N SER A 4 -64.37 30.71 -0.47
CA SER A 4 -62.91 30.76 -0.41
C SER A 4 -62.38 30.99 -1.83
N HIS A 5 -61.77 32.16 -2.04
CA HIS A 5 -61.00 32.51 -3.22
C HIS A 5 -59.51 32.30 -2.95
N ALA A 6 -58.83 31.62 -3.88
CA ALA A 6 -57.38 31.52 -3.94
C ALA A 6 -56.73 32.83 -4.43
N PRO A 7 -55.42 33.01 -4.16
CA PRO A 7 -54.56 33.72 -5.11
C PRO A 7 -53.34 32.92 -5.57
N ALA A 8 -52.94 33.22 -6.81
CA ALA A 8 -51.85 32.66 -7.61
C ALA A 8 -50.46 33.28 -7.27
N PRO A 9 -49.34 32.77 -7.85
CA PRO A 9 -47.98 33.00 -7.35
C PRO A 9 -47.31 34.24 -7.94
N SER A 10 -46.58 34.98 -7.11
CA SER A 10 -45.76 36.13 -7.52
C SER A 10 -44.30 35.76 -7.79
N SER A 11 -43.82 36.28 -8.91
CA SER A 11 -42.55 36.06 -9.62
C SER A 11 -41.27 36.44 -8.87
N LEU A 12 -40.26 35.59 -9.02
CA LEU A 12 -38.84 35.87 -8.82
C LEU A 12 -38.32 36.75 -9.97
N ALA A 13 -38.19 38.05 -9.75
CA ALA A 13 -37.44 38.95 -10.63
C ALA A 13 -37.02 40.23 -9.89
N SER A 14 -35.91 40.18 -9.17
CA SER A 14 -35.06 41.35 -8.88
C SER A 14 -33.90 40.92 -7.99
N PHE A 15 -32.67 40.93 -8.51
CA PHE A 15 -31.44 41.41 -7.84
C PHE A 15 -30.23 41.02 -8.71
N LEU A 16 -30.04 41.77 -9.79
CA LEU A 16 -28.75 41.94 -10.44
C LEU A 16 -28.50 43.44 -10.50
N THR A 17 -27.49 43.90 -9.76
CA THR A 17 -26.43 44.83 -10.18
C THR A 17 -25.79 45.42 -8.93
N CYS A 18 -24.53 45.07 -8.65
CA CYS A 18 -23.56 46.01 -8.09
C CYS A 18 -22.16 45.46 -8.35
N SER A 19 -21.45 46.15 -9.23
CA SER A 19 -20.07 45.91 -9.61
C SER A 19 -19.15 46.73 -8.68
N ALA A 20 -18.18 46.08 -8.03
CA ALA A 20 -16.99 46.73 -7.49
C ALA A 20 -15.82 45.71 -7.49
N PRO A 21 -14.57 46.15 -7.71
CA PRO A 21 -13.46 45.26 -8.06
C PRO A 21 -12.92 44.56 -6.82
N LEU A 22 -12.82 43.23 -6.87
CA LEU A 22 -12.28 42.41 -5.79
C LEU A 22 -10.83 42.05 -6.05
N ASP A 23 -10.04 42.30 -5.00
CA ASP A 23 -8.62 42.06 -4.83
C ASP A 23 -8.26 40.56 -4.91
N HIS A 24 -7.12 40.23 -5.52
CA HIS A 24 -6.72 38.87 -5.93
C HIS A 24 -6.40 37.91 -4.76
N LYS A 25 -6.49 38.34 -3.49
CA LYS A 25 -6.13 37.53 -2.32
C LYS A 25 -7.31 36.91 -1.55
N SER A 26 -8.57 37.22 -1.88
CA SER A 26 -9.74 36.66 -1.18
C SER A 26 -10.44 35.49 -1.90
N GLN A 27 -9.92 35.02 -3.04
CA GLN A 27 -10.55 33.93 -3.78
C GLN A 27 -10.30 32.56 -3.13
N PHE A 28 -9.17 32.36 -2.45
CA PHE A 28 -8.81 31.04 -1.91
C PHE A 28 -9.73 30.52 -0.78
N SER A 29 -10.37 31.39 0.01
CA SER A 29 -11.30 30.94 1.08
C SER A 29 -12.72 30.68 0.57
N SER A 30 -13.12 31.31 -0.55
CA SER A 30 -14.46 31.16 -1.14
C SER A 30 -14.60 29.85 -1.92
N TRP A 31 -13.54 29.40 -2.61
CA TRP A 31 -13.55 28.13 -3.34
C TRP A 31 -13.56 26.89 -2.42
N THR A 32 -12.86 26.94 -1.28
CA THR A 32 -12.89 25.87 -0.28
C THR A 32 -14.26 25.78 0.40
N PHE A 33 -14.91 26.92 0.65
CA PHE A 33 -16.28 26.96 1.17
C PHE A 33 -17.28 26.43 0.14
N LEU A 34 -17.10 26.73 -1.16
CA LEU A 34 -17.92 26.22 -2.26
C LEU A 34 -17.75 24.70 -2.47
N LEU A 35 -16.54 24.15 -2.29
CA LEU A 35 -16.25 22.71 -2.41
C LEU A 35 -16.77 21.90 -1.21
N ILE A 36 -16.68 22.44 0.01
CA ILE A 36 -17.26 21.81 1.21
C ILE A 36 -18.79 21.84 1.15
N THR A 37 -19.39 22.93 0.66
CA THR A 37 -20.85 23.00 0.44
C THR A 37 -21.30 22.18 -0.77
N ALA A 38 -20.50 22.03 -1.83
CA ALA A 38 -20.80 21.12 -2.93
C ALA A 38 -20.77 19.65 -2.48
N HIS A 39 -19.80 19.24 -1.66
CA HIS A 39 -19.71 17.86 -1.16
C HIS A 39 -20.84 17.50 -0.17
N SER A 40 -21.27 18.45 0.66
CA SER A 40 -22.39 18.26 1.59
C SER A 40 -23.77 18.41 0.92
N SER A 41 -23.89 19.26 -0.11
CA SER A 41 -25.11 19.38 -0.93
C SER A 41 -25.29 18.19 -1.89
N LEU A 42 -24.19 17.62 -2.42
CA LEU A 42 -24.21 16.33 -3.14
C LEU A 42 -24.64 15.19 -2.23
N LYS A 43 -24.18 15.14 -0.96
CA LYS A 43 -24.66 14.14 0.01
C LYS A 43 -26.18 14.23 0.18
N MET A 44 -26.73 15.43 0.40
CA MET A 44 -28.17 15.62 0.55
C MET A 44 -28.98 15.30 -0.71
N HIS A 45 -28.50 15.70 -1.90
CA HIS A 45 -29.19 15.42 -3.17
C HIS A 45 -29.10 13.94 -3.55
N VAL A 46 -27.97 13.26 -3.29
CA VAL A 46 -27.86 11.82 -3.48
C VAL A 46 -28.83 11.11 -2.54
N TYR A 47 -28.92 11.47 -1.25
CA TYR A 47 -29.91 10.84 -0.34
C TYR A 47 -31.38 11.12 -0.73
N GLN A 48 -31.70 12.29 -1.28
CA GLN A 48 -33.05 12.59 -1.79
C GLN A 48 -33.35 11.92 -3.13
N LEU A 49 -32.34 11.73 -4.00
CA LEU A 49 -32.47 10.91 -5.21
C LEU A 49 -32.56 9.41 -4.89
N LEU A 50 -31.94 8.99 -3.78
CA LEU A 50 -31.94 7.60 -3.29
C LEU A 50 -33.28 7.16 -2.68
N SER A 51 -34.14 8.07 -2.23
CA SER A 51 -35.43 7.74 -1.62
C SER A 51 -36.56 7.55 -2.63
N PHE A 52 -36.35 7.92 -3.90
CA PHE A 52 -37.26 7.57 -4.98
C PHE A 52 -36.83 6.25 -5.63
N SER A 53 -37.82 5.48 -6.08
CA SER A 53 -37.72 4.12 -6.67
C SER A 53 -36.85 3.90 -7.95
N PRO A 54 -36.18 4.86 -8.62
CA PRO A 54 -35.42 4.53 -9.84
C PRO A 54 -34.15 3.70 -9.66
N LEU A 55 -33.55 3.62 -8.47
CA LEU A 55 -32.22 2.98 -8.33
C LEU A 55 -32.22 1.48 -8.50
N GLU A 56 -33.33 0.81 -8.22
CA GLU A 56 -33.47 -0.62 -8.53
C GLU A 56 -33.52 -0.87 -10.05
N LYS A 57 -33.74 0.16 -10.85
CA LYS A 57 -33.73 0.09 -12.32
C LYS A 57 -32.36 0.40 -12.92
N PHE A 58 -31.38 0.82 -12.12
CA PHE A 58 -30.02 0.98 -12.64
C PHE A 58 -29.44 -0.39 -13.00
N PRO A 59 -28.70 -0.50 -14.10
CA PRO A 59 -27.85 -1.65 -14.37
C PRO A 59 -26.98 -1.97 -13.17
N GLY A 60 -26.82 -3.26 -12.86
CA GLY A 60 -26.08 -3.71 -11.68
C GLY A 60 -24.64 -3.21 -11.69
N GLU A 61 -24.02 -3.13 -12.87
CA GLU A 61 -22.66 -2.64 -13.08
C GLU A 61 -22.49 -1.20 -12.60
N LEU A 62 -23.43 -0.32 -12.95
CA LEU A 62 -23.40 1.08 -12.52
C LEU A 62 -23.60 1.21 -11.01
N LEU A 63 -24.44 0.35 -10.41
CA LEU A 63 -24.60 0.33 -8.96
C LEU A 63 -23.31 -0.09 -8.27
N TYR A 64 -22.60 -1.11 -8.80
CA TYR A 64 -21.30 -1.51 -8.27
C TYR A 64 -20.26 -0.40 -8.37
N ASP A 65 -20.19 0.31 -9.50
CA ASP A 65 -19.26 1.42 -9.69
C ASP A 65 -19.54 2.55 -8.69
N ILE A 66 -20.82 2.98 -8.56
CA ILE A 66 -21.23 4.01 -7.61
C ILE A 66 -20.86 3.60 -6.18
N VAL A 67 -21.24 2.39 -5.78
CA VAL A 67 -20.99 1.86 -4.43
C VAL A 67 -19.49 1.75 -4.17
N SER A 68 -18.69 1.28 -5.12
CA SER A 68 -17.25 1.13 -4.96
C SER A 68 -16.51 2.45 -4.71
N ALA A 69 -17.08 3.57 -5.16
CA ALA A 69 -16.55 4.91 -4.95
C ALA A 69 -16.99 5.55 -3.61
N LEU A 70 -17.94 4.95 -2.89
CA LEU A 70 -18.45 5.51 -1.63
C LEU A 70 -17.55 5.14 -0.44
N PRO A 71 -17.34 6.07 0.52
CA PRO A 71 -16.65 5.73 1.75
C PRO A 71 -17.46 4.74 2.59
N ARG A 72 -16.77 3.93 3.40
CA ARG A 72 -17.37 2.85 4.20
C ARG A 72 -18.56 3.29 5.05
N GLN A 73 -18.53 4.48 5.64
CA GLN A 73 -19.64 5.02 6.44
C GLN A 73 -20.90 5.26 5.61
N ASP A 74 -20.75 5.77 4.39
CA ASP A 74 -21.88 6.01 3.49
C ASP A 74 -22.42 4.67 2.96
N LEU A 75 -21.55 3.69 2.71
CA LEU A 75 -21.96 2.31 2.38
C LEU A 75 -22.84 1.67 3.45
N LEU A 76 -22.52 1.87 4.73
CA LEU A 76 -23.33 1.36 5.86
C LEU A 76 -24.75 1.95 5.88
N ARG A 77 -24.94 3.16 5.34
CA ARG A 77 -26.25 3.82 5.21
C ARG A 77 -26.95 3.39 3.93
N VAL A 78 -26.23 3.36 2.81
CA VAL A 78 -26.76 2.98 1.49
C VAL A 78 -27.33 1.56 1.50
N ARG A 79 -26.68 0.62 2.19
CA ARG A 79 -27.21 -0.75 2.33
C ARG A 79 -28.57 -0.84 3.02
N LEU A 80 -29.00 0.21 3.73
CA LEU A 80 -30.29 0.23 4.43
C LEU A 80 -31.43 0.75 3.53
N VAL A 81 -31.10 1.29 2.35
CA VAL A 81 -32.08 1.89 1.44
C VAL A 81 -32.89 0.83 0.68
N SER A 82 -32.23 -0.20 0.14
CA SER A 82 -32.90 -1.30 -0.58
C SER A 82 -32.10 -2.60 -0.54
N LYS A 83 -32.74 -3.73 -0.86
CA LYS A 83 -32.06 -5.04 -0.94
C LYS A 83 -30.98 -5.06 -2.03
N THR A 84 -31.26 -4.47 -3.18
CA THR A 84 -30.30 -4.39 -4.30
C THR A 84 -29.05 -3.60 -3.90
N LEU A 85 -29.23 -2.45 -3.24
CA LEU A 85 -28.12 -1.64 -2.72
C LEU A 85 -27.40 -2.35 -1.58
N ALA A 86 -28.10 -3.12 -0.74
CA ALA A 86 -27.48 -3.95 0.28
C ALA A 86 -26.55 -5.00 -0.33
N THR A 87 -26.98 -5.68 -1.40
CA THR A 87 -26.17 -6.67 -2.12
C THR A 87 -24.98 -6.01 -2.83
N ALA A 88 -25.18 -4.87 -3.50
CA ALA A 88 -24.09 -4.13 -4.13
C ALA A 88 -23.06 -3.67 -3.09
N ALA A 89 -23.53 -3.04 -2.00
CA ALA A 89 -22.69 -2.54 -0.90
C ALA A 89 -21.98 -3.66 -0.14
N ALA A 90 -22.56 -4.86 -0.03
CA ALA A 90 -21.92 -5.98 0.64
C ALA A 90 -20.57 -6.34 -0.01
N SER A 91 -20.50 -6.30 -1.35
CA SER A 91 -19.25 -6.61 -2.06
C SER A 91 -18.08 -5.69 -1.67
N SER A 92 -18.35 -4.39 -1.46
CA SER A 92 -17.34 -3.41 -1.06
C SER A 92 -17.12 -3.39 0.46
N LEU A 93 -18.17 -3.54 1.27
CA LEU A 93 -18.08 -3.53 2.74
C LEU A 93 -17.33 -4.74 3.30
N PHE A 94 -17.47 -5.90 2.65
CA PHE A 94 -16.89 -7.16 3.11
C PHE A 94 -15.72 -7.64 2.24
N HIS A 95 -15.30 -6.88 1.23
CA HIS A 95 -14.13 -7.21 0.41
C HIS A 95 -12.89 -7.51 1.26
N THR A 96 -12.56 -6.55 2.12
CA THR A 96 -11.49 -6.63 3.11
C THR A 96 -12.13 -6.56 4.49
N ILE A 97 -11.91 -7.60 5.29
CA ILE A 97 -12.38 -7.63 6.68
C ILE A 97 -11.21 -7.49 7.65
N PRO A 98 -11.18 -6.44 8.47
CA PRO A 98 -10.19 -6.36 9.54
C PRO A 98 -10.61 -7.29 10.68
N VAL A 99 -9.65 -8.05 11.20
CA VAL A 99 -9.86 -8.98 12.31
C VAL A 99 -8.80 -8.71 13.36
N TRP A 100 -9.22 -8.39 14.58
CA TRP A 100 -8.32 -8.20 15.72
C TRP A 100 -8.48 -9.32 16.75
N LEU A 101 -7.45 -9.53 17.57
CA LEU A 101 -7.53 -10.43 18.72
C LEU A 101 -8.40 -9.81 19.82
N GLY A 102 -9.71 -9.85 19.64
CA GLY A 102 -10.67 -9.44 20.67
C GLY A 102 -11.96 -10.24 20.50
N LEU A 103 -12.61 -10.60 21.60
CA LEU A 103 -13.78 -11.49 21.59
C LEU A 103 -14.84 -11.01 20.59
N LYS A 104 -15.25 -9.74 20.68
CA LYS A 104 -16.24 -9.13 19.78
C LYS A 104 -15.83 -9.18 18.30
N SER A 105 -14.54 -9.01 18.01
CA SER A 105 -14.02 -9.10 16.63
C SER A 105 -14.07 -10.52 16.09
N LEU A 106 -13.66 -11.48 16.91
CA LEU A 106 -13.62 -12.89 16.54
C LEU A 106 -15.04 -13.42 16.36
N GLU A 107 -15.97 -13.00 17.21
CA GLU A 107 -17.40 -13.29 17.06
C GLU A 107 -17.97 -12.68 15.78
N GLN A 108 -17.62 -11.42 15.46
CA GLN A 108 -18.05 -10.78 14.22
C GLN A 108 -17.46 -11.48 12.99
N PHE A 109 -16.17 -11.83 13.01
CA PHE A 109 -15.51 -12.60 11.97
C PHE A 109 -16.16 -13.97 11.78
N LYS A 110 -16.44 -14.67 12.89
CA LYS A 110 -17.17 -15.95 12.88
C LYS A 110 -18.56 -15.80 12.26
N ALA A 111 -19.32 -14.79 12.65
CA ALA A 111 -20.64 -14.53 12.09
C ALA A 111 -20.58 -14.23 10.58
N ILE A 112 -19.60 -13.45 10.12
CA ILE A 112 -19.41 -13.14 8.69
C ILE A 112 -19.06 -14.42 7.91
N SER A 113 -18.14 -15.22 8.44
CA SER A 113 -17.70 -16.46 7.78
C SER A 113 -18.77 -17.56 7.78
N GLU A 114 -19.67 -17.59 8.77
CA GLU A 114 -20.82 -18.50 8.82
C GLU A 114 -21.98 -18.06 7.92
N HIS A 115 -22.03 -16.78 7.55
CA HIS A 115 -23.13 -16.23 6.77
C HIS A 115 -23.00 -16.60 5.28
N HIS A 116 -24.01 -17.30 4.74
CA HIS A 116 -24.00 -17.88 3.38
C HIS A 116 -23.75 -16.89 2.24
N GLN A 117 -24.28 -15.66 2.34
CA GLN A 117 -24.04 -14.59 1.36
C GLN A 117 -22.76 -13.78 1.65
N LEU A 118 -22.53 -13.36 2.89
CA LEU A 118 -21.44 -12.43 3.20
C LEU A 118 -20.06 -13.06 3.02
N SER A 119 -19.91 -14.35 3.34
CA SER A 119 -18.64 -15.07 3.19
C SER A 119 -18.12 -15.09 1.75
N GLN A 120 -19.00 -14.98 0.76
CA GLN A 120 -18.64 -14.98 -0.67
C GLN A 120 -17.99 -13.67 -1.11
N TYR A 121 -18.19 -12.57 -0.36
CA TYR A 121 -17.63 -11.27 -0.70
C TYR A 121 -16.24 -11.05 -0.11
N VAL A 122 -15.83 -11.87 0.88
CA VAL A 122 -14.54 -11.72 1.53
C VAL A 122 -13.43 -12.24 0.65
N LYS A 123 -12.56 -11.33 0.20
CA LYS A 123 -11.37 -11.63 -0.61
C LYS A 123 -10.08 -11.41 0.14
N GLU A 124 -10.10 -10.53 1.14
CA GLU A 124 -8.95 -10.18 1.96
C GLU A 124 -9.30 -10.18 3.45
N ILE A 125 -8.40 -10.73 4.27
CA ILE A 125 -8.41 -10.52 5.72
C ILE A 125 -7.23 -9.64 6.07
N VAL A 126 -7.47 -8.56 6.81
CA VAL A 126 -6.40 -7.81 7.49
C VAL A 126 -6.41 -8.22 8.94
N PHE A 127 -5.58 -9.19 9.30
CA PHE A 127 -5.47 -9.69 10.67
C PHE A 127 -4.48 -8.84 11.44
N SER A 128 -4.92 -8.19 12.51
CA SER A 128 -4.06 -7.42 13.40
C SER A 128 -3.96 -8.18 14.73
N PRO A 129 -2.93 -9.04 14.90
CA PRO A 129 -2.74 -9.86 16.10
C PRO A 129 -2.27 -9.05 17.30
N LEU A 130 -2.62 -7.77 17.38
CA LEU A 130 -2.22 -6.87 18.46
C LEU A 130 -2.57 -7.47 19.81
N ARG A 131 -1.58 -8.17 20.37
CA ARG A 131 -1.50 -8.46 21.79
C ARG A 131 -1.04 -7.16 22.38
N PHE A 132 -1.90 -6.58 23.19
CA PHE A 132 -1.51 -5.51 24.08
C PHE A 132 -0.45 -6.10 25.02
N ILE A 133 0.83 -5.83 24.71
CA ILE A 133 1.92 -6.23 25.57
C ILE A 133 1.83 -5.38 26.84
N ASP A 134 2.20 -5.99 27.97
CA ASP A 134 2.22 -5.37 29.32
C ASP A 134 3.10 -4.11 29.44
N HIS A 135 3.73 -3.67 28.35
CA HIS A 135 4.70 -2.58 28.28
C HIS A 135 4.14 -1.30 27.63
N GLY A 136 2.91 -1.33 27.11
CA GLY A 136 2.31 -0.16 26.46
C GLY A 136 1.79 0.89 27.46
N SER A 137 2.07 2.16 27.22
CA SER A 137 1.42 3.26 27.94
C SER A 137 -0.06 3.38 27.53
N ALA A 138 -0.90 3.99 28.37
CA ALA A 138 -2.29 4.26 28.03
C ALA A 138 -2.43 5.09 26.74
N ASP A 139 -1.45 5.94 26.44
CA ASP A 139 -1.42 6.77 25.24
C ASP A 139 -1.17 5.95 23.97
N GLN A 140 -0.31 4.92 24.04
CA GLN A 140 -0.12 4.00 22.91
C GLN A 140 -1.39 3.19 22.62
N TYR A 141 -2.10 2.75 23.67
CA TYR A 141 -3.42 2.15 23.52
C TYR A 141 -4.40 3.11 22.84
N LEU A 142 -4.46 4.37 23.28
CA LEU A 142 -5.34 5.38 22.72
C LEU A 142 -5.04 5.69 21.25
N ASP A 143 -3.78 5.88 20.90
CA ASP A 143 -3.37 6.12 19.52
C ASP A 143 -3.77 4.93 18.63
N GLN A 144 -3.59 3.72 19.15
CA GLN A 144 -3.99 2.51 18.46
C GLN A 144 -5.50 2.38 18.30
N VAL A 145 -6.30 2.67 19.34
CA VAL A 145 -7.76 2.71 19.24
C VAL A 145 -8.21 3.72 18.17
N ARG A 146 -7.55 4.88 18.07
CA ARG A 146 -7.82 5.86 17.01
C ARG A 146 -7.49 5.31 15.62
N ARG A 147 -6.35 4.63 15.46
CA ARG A 147 -5.95 3.96 14.20
C ARG A 147 -6.94 2.86 13.80
N LEU A 148 -7.45 2.10 14.75
CA LEU A 148 -8.45 1.07 14.46
C LEU A 148 -9.80 1.70 14.08
N SER A 149 -10.16 2.80 14.71
CA SER A 149 -11.40 3.53 14.41
C SER A 149 -11.42 4.09 12.98
N SER A 150 -10.27 4.49 12.43
CA SER A 150 -10.20 4.97 11.04
C SER A 150 -10.50 3.89 10.00
N HIS A 151 -10.38 2.60 10.36
CA HIS A 151 -10.75 1.48 9.49
C HIS A 151 -12.25 1.12 9.57
N GLY A 152 -13.06 1.99 10.16
CA GLY A 152 -14.51 1.83 10.26
C GLY A 152 -14.93 0.71 11.21
N SER A 153 -14.12 0.47 12.24
CA SER A 153 -14.50 -0.35 13.37
C SER A 153 -15.45 0.45 14.27
N SER A 154 -16.54 -0.18 14.71
CA SER A 154 -17.64 0.42 15.49
C SER A 154 -17.21 0.68 16.95
N TRP A 155 -16.21 1.53 17.17
CA TRP A 155 -15.75 1.96 18.49
C TRP A 155 -16.21 3.38 18.84
N GLU A 156 -17.40 3.79 18.36
CA GLU A 156 -17.99 5.08 18.73
C GLU A 156 -18.15 5.22 20.26
N ASP A 157 -18.28 4.11 20.99
CA ASP A 157 -18.34 4.08 22.46
C ASP A 157 -17.03 4.50 23.14
N SER A 158 -15.89 4.49 22.45
CA SER A 158 -14.60 4.82 23.08
C SER A 158 -14.36 6.32 23.22
N GLN A 159 -15.02 7.18 22.43
CA GLN A 159 -14.75 8.62 22.46
C GLN A 159 -15.26 9.30 23.74
N THR A 160 -16.16 8.65 24.48
CA THR A 160 -16.74 9.18 25.71
C THR A 160 -16.03 8.73 26.99
N LEU A 161 -15.01 7.86 26.88
CA LEU A 161 -14.33 7.33 28.06
C LEU A 161 -13.35 8.36 28.64
N THR A 162 -13.31 8.42 29.97
CA THR A 162 -12.23 9.11 30.68
C THR A 162 -10.92 8.34 30.50
N SER A 163 -9.77 8.97 30.74
CA SER A 163 -8.47 8.28 30.71
C SER A 163 -8.45 7.03 31.60
N ALA A 164 -9.12 7.07 32.77
CA ALA A 164 -9.28 5.92 33.65
C ALA A 164 -10.15 4.82 33.02
N GLY A 165 -11.23 5.18 32.32
CA GLY A 165 -12.06 4.25 31.56
C GLY A 165 -11.29 3.56 30.44
N HIS A 166 -10.43 4.29 29.72
CA HIS A 166 -9.54 3.71 28.71
C HIS A 166 -8.54 2.73 29.30
N ILE A 167 -7.93 3.04 30.45
CA ILE A 167 -7.00 2.12 31.13
C ILE A 167 -7.72 0.84 31.59
N ALA A 168 -8.95 0.96 32.11
CA ALA A 168 -9.73 -0.20 32.53
C ALA A 168 -10.12 -1.08 31.32
N ALA A 169 -10.57 -0.47 30.23
CA ALA A 169 -10.89 -1.17 28.98
C ALA A 169 -9.67 -1.86 28.37
N TYR A 170 -8.50 -1.20 28.42
CA TYR A 170 -7.22 -1.76 28.01
C TYR A 170 -6.86 -3.03 28.80
N LYS A 171 -6.86 -2.94 30.14
CA LYS A 171 -6.55 -4.08 31.02
C LYS A 171 -7.51 -5.25 30.79
N SER A 172 -8.80 -4.98 30.69
CA SER A 172 -9.81 -6.01 30.40
C SER A 172 -9.60 -6.65 29.03
N SER A 173 -9.17 -5.87 28.03
CA SER A 173 -8.85 -6.39 26.69
C SER A 173 -7.62 -7.31 26.72
N ILE A 174 -6.56 -6.94 27.46
CA ILE A 174 -5.38 -7.80 27.68
C ILE A 174 -5.78 -9.13 28.30
N GLU A 175 -6.54 -9.09 29.40
CA GLU A 175 -6.98 -10.31 30.11
C GLU A 175 -7.81 -11.22 29.20
N THR A 176 -8.73 -10.64 28.43
CA THR A 176 -9.54 -11.37 27.46
C THR A 176 -8.68 -12.00 26.37
N GLN A 177 -7.70 -11.27 25.83
CA GLN A 177 -6.75 -11.80 24.84
C GLN A 177 -5.94 -12.97 25.38
N ARG A 178 -5.39 -12.85 26.60
CA ARG A 178 -4.66 -13.93 27.27
C ARG A 178 -5.54 -15.16 27.47
N LEU A 179 -6.80 -14.97 27.85
CA LEU A 179 -7.75 -16.07 28.03
C LEU A 179 -8.05 -16.77 26.70
N LEU A 180 -8.37 -16.01 25.65
CA LEU A 180 -8.66 -16.57 24.32
C LEU A 180 -7.48 -17.37 23.76
N SER A 181 -6.28 -16.81 23.86
CA SER A 181 -5.06 -17.46 23.38
C SER A 181 -4.66 -18.68 24.22
N SER A 182 -4.81 -18.63 25.55
CA SER A 182 -4.48 -19.80 26.41
C SER A 182 -5.43 -20.97 26.19
N GLN A 183 -6.66 -20.71 25.71
CA GLN A 183 -7.65 -21.72 25.35
C GLN A 183 -7.61 -22.10 23.86
N GLY A 184 -6.76 -21.46 23.05
CA GLY A 184 -6.70 -21.65 21.59
C GLY A 184 -8.00 -21.29 20.85
N ILE A 185 -8.87 -20.49 21.46
CA ILE A 185 -10.17 -20.10 20.90
C ILE A 185 -9.97 -19.18 19.69
N ASP A 186 -9.01 -18.27 19.78
CA ASP A 186 -8.62 -17.35 18.71
C ASP A 186 -8.18 -18.11 17.45
N SER A 187 -7.16 -18.97 17.56
CA SER A 187 -6.68 -19.81 16.45
C SER A 187 -7.82 -20.63 15.85
N LYS A 188 -8.66 -21.26 16.69
CA LYS A 188 -9.77 -22.09 16.24
C LYS A 188 -10.82 -21.30 15.45
N ILE A 189 -11.25 -20.14 15.96
CA ILE A 189 -12.22 -19.28 15.28
C ILE A 189 -11.68 -18.80 13.95
N LEU A 190 -10.43 -18.34 13.93
CA LEU A 190 -9.80 -17.86 12.72
C LEU A 190 -9.71 -18.98 11.67
N ILE A 191 -9.09 -20.11 12.00
CA ILE A 191 -8.92 -21.26 11.10
C ILE A 191 -10.25 -21.75 10.54
N GLU A 192 -11.26 -21.91 11.39
CA GLU A 192 -12.57 -22.38 10.96
C GLU A 192 -13.27 -21.34 10.08
N GLY A 193 -13.22 -20.06 10.44
CA GLY A 193 -13.84 -18.99 9.66
C GLY A 193 -13.18 -18.84 8.29
N MET A 194 -11.86 -18.85 8.21
CA MET A 194 -11.08 -18.79 6.97
C MET A 194 -11.41 -19.92 6.00
N ARG A 195 -11.59 -21.15 6.50
CA ARG A 195 -12.03 -22.31 5.68
C ARG A 195 -13.41 -22.12 5.04
N ARG A 196 -14.23 -21.24 5.61
CA ARG A 196 -15.59 -20.94 5.14
C ARG A 196 -15.66 -19.74 4.20
N LEU A 197 -14.53 -19.13 3.85
CA LEU A 197 -14.45 -17.99 2.93
C LEU A 197 -14.00 -18.48 1.54
N PRO A 198 -14.93 -18.80 0.62
CA PRO A 198 -14.60 -19.46 -0.65
C PRO A 198 -13.80 -18.59 -1.62
N GLN A 199 -13.82 -17.27 -1.44
CA GLN A 199 -13.14 -16.29 -2.30
C GLN A 199 -11.90 -15.67 -1.63
N LEU A 200 -11.51 -16.16 -0.44
CA LEU A 200 -10.36 -15.63 0.28
C LEU A 200 -9.10 -15.86 -0.55
N SER A 201 -8.45 -14.76 -0.90
CA SER A 201 -7.34 -14.74 -1.85
C SER A 201 -6.11 -14.03 -1.31
N SER A 202 -6.28 -13.16 -0.31
CA SER A 202 -5.21 -12.41 0.35
C SER A 202 -5.41 -12.36 1.85
N ILE A 203 -4.31 -12.35 2.59
CA ILE A 203 -4.30 -12.21 4.04
C ILE A 203 -3.10 -11.37 4.38
N THR A 204 -3.41 -10.20 4.91
CA THR A 204 -2.44 -9.22 5.38
C THR A 204 -2.42 -9.34 6.89
N ILE A 205 -1.26 -9.68 7.45
CA ILE A 205 -1.13 -9.72 8.90
C ILE A 205 -0.33 -8.48 9.34
N ASP A 206 -0.95 -7.61 10.13
CA ASP A 206 -0.40 -6.33 10.60
C ASP A 206 0.25 -6.55 11.96
N PHE A 207 1.54 -6.90 11.98
CA PHE A 207 2.25 -7.31 13.20
C PHE A 207 2.91 -6.11 13.90
N LEU A 208 2.61 -5.94 15.19
CA LEU A 208 3.57 -5.39 16.15
C LEU A 208 4.03 -6.45 17.16
N ASN A 209 3.31 -7.58 17.33
CA ASN A 209 3.62 -8.62 18.32
C ASN A 209 3.10 -9.99 17.88
N PHE A 210 4.01 -10.90 17.53
CA PHE A 210 3.66 -12.21 17.00
C PHE A 210 3.52 -13.24 18.14
N SER A 211 2.62 -14.22 17.97
CA SER A 211 2.42 -15.32 18.92
C SER A 211 2.39 -16.68 18.26
N ILE A 212 2.65 -17.75 19.03
CA ILE A 212 2.61 -19.14 18.54
C ILE A 212 1.28 -19.47 17.83
N GLY A 213 0.15 -18.93 18.28
CA GLY A 213 -1.15 -19.12 17.61
C GLY A 213 -1.19 -18.60 16.17
N CYS A 214 -0.39 -17.57 15.83
CA CYS A 214 -0.24 -17.09 14.46
C CYS A 214 0.48 -18.13 13.57
N LEU A 215 1.35 -18.99 14.10
CA LEU A 215 2.00 -20.05 13.31
C LEU A 215 1.01 -21.13 12.90
N GLU A 216 0.12 -21.51 13.81
CA GLU A 216 -0.94 -22.48 13.52
C GLU A 216 -1.88 -21.95 12.44
N LEU A 217 -2.21 -20.66 12.53
CA LEU A 217 -2.98 -19.92 11.54
C LEU A 217 -2.30 -19.98 10.16
N MET A 218 -1.01 -19.66 10.11
CA MET A 218 -0.17 -19.66 8.90
C MET A 218 -0.03 -21.04 8.29
N THR A 219 0.17 -22.07 9.12
CA THR A 219 0.25 -23.47 8.68
C THR A 219 -1.07 -23.93 8.09
N ALA A 220 -2.20 -23.59 8.76
CA ALA A 220 -3.53 -23.86 8.24
C ALA A 220 -3.78 -23.13 6.91
N PHE A 221 -3.25 -21.91 6.75
CA PHE A 221 -3.37 -21.14 5.52
C PHE A 221 -2.53 -21.62 4.36
N GLY A 222 -1.32 -22.12 4.60
CA GLY A 222 -0.49 -22.65 3.52
C GLY A 222 -1.19 -23.76 2.72
N THR A 223 -2.17 -24.43 3.33
CA THR A 223 -3.04 -25.42 2.68
C THR A 223 -4.19 -24.82 1.87
N LEU A 224 -4.55 -23.57 2.11
CA LEU A 224 -5.60 -22.83 1.41
C LEU A 224 -4.97 -22.12 0.20
N LYS A 225 -5.57 -22.21 -0.98
CA LYS A 225 -5.05 -21.69 -2.27
C LYS A 225 -4.95 -20.15 -2.36
N ALA A 226 -4.91 -19.44 -1.23
CA ALA A 226 -4.83 -17.99 -1.15
C ALA A 226 -3.38 -17.51 -1.33
N GLY A 227 -3.19 -16.38 -2.02
CA GLY A 227 -1.92 -15.67 -2.02
C GLY A 227 -1.72 -15.04 -0.66
N LEU A 228 -0.83 -15.59 0.14
CA LEU A 228 -0.48 -15.00 1.42
C LEU A 228 0.34 -13.73 1.18
N SER A 229 -0.04 -12.60 1.77
CA SER A 229 0.70 -11.33 1.74
C SER A 229 1.12 -10.96 3.15
N LEU A 230 2.27 -11.45 3.58
CA LEU A 230 2.79 -11.07 4.90
C LEU A 230 3.38 -9.67 4.83
N THR A 231 3.20 -8.89 5.89
CA THR A 231 3.91 -7.63 6.15
C THR A 231 4.33 -7.72 7.62
N TYR A 232 5.59 -7.52 7.95
CA TYR A 232 6.12 -8.03 9.22
C TYR A 232 7.09 -7.04 9.88
N ASP A 233 6.99 -6.92 11.21
CA ASP A 233 7.74 -5.96 12.07
C ASP A 233 8.00 -6.61 13.46
N CYS A 234 8.71 -7.75 13.54
CA CYS A 234 9.08 -8.35 14.84
C CYS A 234 10.38 -9.21 14.81
N GLU A 235 11.17 -9.29 15.88
CA GLU A 235 12.54 -9.84 15.82
C GLU A 235 12.66 -11.38 15.87
N HIS A 236 11.65 -12.11 16.34
CA HIS A 236 11.90 -13.48 16.81
C HIS A 236 11.14 -14.60 16.09
N LEU A 237 10.30 -14.27 15.10
CA LEU A 237 9.27 -15.20 14.63
C LEU A 237 9.34 -15.51 13.13
N LEU A 238 10.16 -14.80 12.35
CA LEU A 238 10.46 -15.16 10.96
C LEU A 238 10.93 -16.62 10.81
N PRO A 239 11.91 -17.14 11.58
CA PRO A 239 12.28 -18.55 11.57
C PRO A 239 11.11 -19.53 11.63
N LEU A 240 10.21 -19.27 12.57
CA LEU A 240 9.06 -20.12 12.84
C LEU A 240 8.01 -19.97 11.73
N ILE A 241 7.76 -18.74 11.26
CA ILE A 241 6.85 -18.45 10.15
C ILE A 241 7.34 -19.15 8.88
N PHE A 242 8.62 -19.00 8.56
CA PHE A 242 9.24 -19.68 7.43
C PHE A 242 9.18 -21.19 7.59
N GLY A 243 9.55 -21.75 8.75
CA GLY A 243 9.44 -23.18 9.02
C GLY A 243 8.01 -23.71 8.80
N ALA A 244 6.99 -22.98 9.26
CA ALA A 244 5.58 -23.31 9.06
C ALA A 244 5.14 -23.21 7.59
N MET A 245 5.59 -22.18 6.86
CA MET A 245 5.28 -22.00 5.45
C MET A 245 5.95 -23.06 4.56
N ILE A 246 7.19 -23.40 4.89
CA ILE A 246 7.96 -24.47 4.26
C ILE A 246 7.26 -25.81 4.46
N ALA A 247 6.91 -26.13 5.71
CA ALA A 247 6.23 -27.37 6.05
C ALA A 247 4.88 -27.51 5.33
N SER A 248 4.18 -26.40 5.09
CA SER A 248 2.87 -26.38 4.44
C SER A 248 2.91 -26.31 2.90
N LYS A 249 4.09 -26.12 2.28
CA LYS A 249 4.24 -25.94 0.82
C LYS A 249 3.32 -24.85 0.25
N ALA A 250 3.14 -23.77 1.01
CA ALA A 250 2.27 -22.66 0.61
C ALA A 250 2.71 -22.05 -0.74
N ASN A 251 1.74 -21.71 -1.60
CA ASN A 251 2.02 -20.95 -2.82
C ASN A 251 1.91 -19.45 -2.51
N ILE A 252 3.05 -18.82 -2.18
CA ILE A 252 3.11 -17.42 -1.77
C ILE A 252 3.21 -16.55 -3.02
N LYS A 253 2.17 -15.77 -3.33
CA LYS A 253 2.22 -14.88 -4.50
C LYS A 253 3.07 -13.64 -4.25
N THR A 254 3.00 -13.11 -3.04
CA THR A 254 3.59 -11.82 -2.65
C THR A 254 4.13 -11.94 -1.25
N PHE A 255 5.42 -11.72 -1.07
CA PHE A 255 6.03 -11.73 0.25
C PHE A 255 6.55 -10.34 0.56
N LYS A 256 5.99 -9.69 1.58
CA LYS A 256 6.43 -8.35 2.00
C LYS A 256 7.21 -8.41 3.32
N LEU A 257 8.47 -7.98 3.30
CA LEU A 257 9.33 -7.89 4.48
C LEU A 257 9.40 -6.45 4.97
N GLY A 258 9.20 -6.23 6.28
CA GLY A 258 9.47 -4.96 6.95
C GLY A 258 10.87 -4.88 7.56
N GLU A 259 11.18 -3.75 8.18
CA GLU A 259 12.42 -3.48 8.94
C GLU A 259 12.66 -4.51 10.03
N HIS A 260 13.92 -4.91 10.26
CA HIS A 260 14.45 -5.29 11.59
C HIS A 260 15.95 -5.65 11.58
N GLU A 261 16.62 -5.41 12.71
CA GLU A 261 18.09 -5.43 12.89
C GLU A 261 18.71 -6.78 13.31
N GLU A 262 17.99 -7.89 13.48
CA GLU A 262 18.65 -9.17 13.81
C GLU A 262 17.96 -10.38 13.16
N PHE A 263 18.60 -10.98 12.15
CA PHE A 263 18.15 -12.23 11.54
C PHE A 263 19.34 -13.02 11.04
N ARG A 264 19.77 -14.11 11.70
CA ARG A 264 20.98 -14.83 11.24
C ARG A 264 20.89 -16.34 11.12
N GLN A 265 19.85 -17.04 11.61
CA GLN A 265 20.01 -18.48 11.88
C GLN A 265 19.04 -19.51 11.26
N ASP A 266 17.87 -19.18 10.71
CA ASP A 266 16.87 -20.25 10.43
C ASP A 266 16.20 -20.22 9.04
N LEU A 267 16.99 -20.05 7.97
CA LEU A 267 16.48 -20.17 6.59
C LEU A 267 16.63 -21.57 5.96
N GLN A 268 17.08 -22.56 6.72
CA GLN A 268 17.20 -23.94 6.22
C GLN A 268 15.81 -24.51 5.88
N GLY A 269 15.49 -24.57 4.59
CA GLY A 269 14.31 -25.26 4.05
C GLY A 269 13.41 -24.47 3.10
N PHE A 270 13.76 -23.24 2.71
CA PHE A 270 12.89 -22.34 1.94
C PHE A 270 12.52 -22.81 0.51
N GLY A 271 11.59 -23.77 0.37
CA GLY A 271 11.19 -24.40 -0.91
C GLY A 271 9.87 -23.94 -1.55
N THR A 272 9.36 -22.77 -1.16
CA THR A 272 8.08 -22.24 -1.65
C THR A 272 8.26 -21.37 -2.90
N ARG A 273 7.36 -21.50 -3.88
CA ARG A 273 7.35 -20.60 -5.05
C ARG A 273 6.91 -19.20 -4.62
N CYS A 274 7.73 -18.19 -4.90
CA CYS A 274 7.43 -16.77 -4.66
C CYS A 274 7.57 -15.98 -5.96
N SER A 275 6.49 -15.34 -6.42
CA SER A 275 6.51 -14.56 -7.67
C SER A 275 6.84 -13.08 -7.49
N LEU A 276 6.57 -12.51 -6.31
CA LEU A 276 6.82 -11.11 -5.96
C LEU A 276 7.44 -11.05 -4.57
N LEU A 277 8.59 -10.42 -4.47
CA LEU A 277 9.31 -10.13 -3.24
C LEU A 277 9.36 -8.61 -3.09
N GLU A 278 8.73 -8.11 -2.04
CA GLU A 278 8.61 -6.69 -1.74
C GLU A 278 9.27 -6.45 -0.39
N PHE A 279 10.24 -5.56 -0.31
CA PHE A 279 10.79 -5.06 0.93
C PHE A 279 10.13 -3.70 1.14
N LEU A 280 9.18 -3.67 2.07
CA LEU A 280 8.45 -2.47 2.42
C LEU A 280 8.98 -1.93 3.73
N SER A 281 9.44 -0.69 3.72
CA SER A 281 9.74 0.00 4.96
C SER A 281 8.43 0.44 5.63
N SER A 282 8.03 -0.26 6.68
CA SER A 282 6.70 -0.20 7.26
C SER A 282 6.75 0.37 8.67
N ALA A 283 6.69 1.70 8.76
CA ALA A 283 5.92 2.32 9.83
C ALA A 283 5.44 3.71 9.45
N ARG A 284 4.23 4.02 9.88
CA ARG A 284 3.74 5.38 9.99
C ARG A 284 4.04 5.86 11.40
N ASP A 285 5.10 6.64 11.55
CA ASP A 285 5.39 7.28 12.83
C ASP A 285 4.60 8.59 12.96
N GLY A 286 3.80 8.71 14.02
CA GLY A 286 3.29 9.97 14.54
C GLY A 286 2.59 10.95 13.57
N GLY A 287 1.88 10.48 12.55
CA GLY A 287 1.06 11.34 11.68
C GLY A 287 1.75 11.95 10.46
N ARG A 288 3.02 11.60 10.18
CA ARG A 288 3.65 11.87 8.89
C ARG A 288 3.77 10.56 8.11
N ASN A 289 3.19 10.52 6.91
CA ASN A 289 3.35 9.40 5.97
C ASN A 289 4.76 9.40 5.37
N ARG A 290 5.79 9.18 6.18
CA ARG A 290 7.12 8.84 5.66
C ARG A 290 7.28 7.32 5.72
N PRO A 291 7.66 6.66 4.61
CA PRO A 291 8.11 5.26 4.66
C PRO A 291 9.25 5.17 5.68
N ARG A 292 9.29 4.10 6.48
CA ARG A 292 10.18 4.05 7.65
C ARG A 292 11.60 3.53 7.41
N THR A 293 12.06 3.34 6.20
CA THR A 293 13.42 2.85 5.88
C THR A 293 13.91 1.50 6.48
N ILE A 294 14.10 0.50 5.61
CA ILE A 294 14.66 -0.84 5.90
C ILE A 294 16.11 -0.76 6.38
N SER A 295 16.45 -1.48 7.46
CA SER A 295 17.85 -1.65 7.85
C SER A 295 18.59 -2.50 6.81
N SER A 296 19.85 -2.15 6.53
CA SER A 296 20.73 -2.95 5.66
C SER A 296 20.76 -4.43 6.04
N GLU A 297 20.73 -4.71 7.35
CA GLU A 297 20.82 -6.04 7.92
C GLU A 297 19.67 -6.93 7.44
N ALA A 298 18.42 -6.44 7.43
CA ALA A 298 17.28 -7.19 6.90
C ALA A 298 17.48 -7.63 5.43
N LEU A 299 18.14 -6.79 4.62
CA LEU A 299 18.44 -7.12 3.24
C LEU A 299 19.62 -8.09 3.13
N LEU A 300 20.68 -7.91 3.91
CA LEU A 300 21.80 -8.86 4.04
C LEU A 300 21.33 -10.24 4.52
N ASN A 301 20.26 -10.26 5.26
CA ASN A 301 19.65 -11.47 5.77
C ASN A 301 18.90 -12.27 4.69
N THR A 302 18.42 -11.58 3.66
CA THR A 302 17.94 -12.21 2.43
C THR A 302 19.08 -12.87 1.65
N PHE A 303 20.34 -12.46 1.84
CA PHE A 303 21.53 -13.08 1.26
C PHE A 303 21.70 -14.53 1.71
N TYR A 304 21.28 -14.88 2.93
CA TYR A 304 21.28 -16.27 3.36
C TYR A 304 20.32 -17.15 2.53
N LEU A 305 19.24 -16.59 1.97
CA LEU A 305 18.40 -17.32 0.99
C LEU A 305 19.18 -17.62 -0.29
N ALA A 306 20.10 -16.73 -0.68
CA ALA A 306 20.92 -16.91 -1.87
C ALA A 306 21.95 -18.04 -1.72
N ASP A 307 22.34 -18.41 -0.50
CA ASP A 307 23.28 -19.51 -0.27
C ASP A 307 22.59 -20.87 -0.23
N GLU A 308 21.32 -20.92 0.15
CA GLU A 308 20.54 -22.16 0.21
C GLU A 308 19.95 -22.59 -1.16
N PRO A 309 19.99 -23.89 -1.53
CA PRO A 309 19.52 -24.36 -2.84
C PRO A 309 18.05 -24.01 -3.15
N GLU A 310 17.18 -24.09 -2.15
CA GLU A 310 15.76 -23.80 -2.31
C GLU A 310 15.47 -22.28 -2.35
N GLY A 311 16.25 -21.48 -1.63
CA GLY A 311 16.22 -20.01 -1.75
C GLY A 311 16.65 -19.55 -3.14
N ARG A 312 17.73 -20.12 -3.70
CA ARG A 312 18.12 -19.89 -5.11
C ARG A 312 17.02 -20.25 -6.09
N LYS A 313 16.34 -21.38 -5.88
CA LYS A 313 15.22 -21.79 -6.73
C LYS A 313 14.07 -20.80 -6.67
N THR A 314 13.78 -20.26 -5.49
CA THR A 314 12.75 -19.24 -5.31
C THR A 314 13.13 -17.92 -6.01
N LEU A 315 14.36 -17.44 -5.81
CA LEU A 315 14.88 -16.24 -6.48
C LEU A 315 14.85 -16.40 -8.02
N ARG A 316 15.12 -17.59 -8.55
CA ARG A 316 15.00 -17.84 -10.00
C ARG A 316 13.58 -17.67 -10.54
N GLU A 317 12.56 -17.92 -9.73
CA GLU A 317 11.15 -17.76 -10.12
C GLU A 317 10.63 -16.32 -9.89
N LEU A 318 11.43 -15.46 -9.24
CA LEU A 318 11.07 -14.10 -8.91
C LEU A 318 10.85 -13.25 -10.17
N ARG A 319 9.69 -12.58 -10.23
CA ARG A 319 9.31 -11.70 -11.35
C ARG A 319 9.32 -10.23 -11.00
N SER A 320 9.18 -9.90 -9.73
CA SER A 320 9.17 -8.51 -9.28
C SER A 320 9.95 -8.38 -7.99
N LEU A 321 10.89 -7.44 -7.98
CA LEU A 321 11.64 -7.02 -6.81
C LEU A 321 11.32 -5.57 -6.53
N GLU A 322 10.92 -5.26 -5.30
CA GLU A 322 10.66 -3.89 -4.88
C GLU A 322 11.31 -3.67 -3.52
N ILE A 323 12.13 -2.63 -3.41
CA ILE A 323 12.85 -2.22 -2.20
C ILE A 323 12.50 -0.75 -2.03
N SER A 324 11.80 -0.36 -0.96
CA SER A 324 11.21 0.99 -0.88
C SER A 324 12.15 2.08 -0.34
N SER A 325 12.93 1.78 0.68
CA SER A 325 13.91 2.71 1.27
C SER A 325 14.87 1.91 2.14
N ILE A 326 16.17 2.19 2.13
CA ILE A 326 17.20 1.62 3.01
C ILE A 326 18.08 2.74 3.59
N GLU A 327 18.28 2.74 4.90
CA GLU A 327 19.08 3.70 5.64
C GLU A 327 20.19 2.87 6.24
N THR A 328 21.41 3.20 5.86
CA THR A 328 22.59 2.58 6.46
C THR A 328 23.10 3.52 7.55
N ASN A 329 23.38 2.96 8.72
CA ASN A 329 23.87 3.73 9.88
C ASN A 329 25.41 3.74 9.96
N SER A 330 26.13 3.20 8.97
CA SER A 330 27.58 3.08 9.04
C SER A 330 28.31 4.41 8.91
N ASP A 331 29.14 4.71 9.91
CA ASP A 331 30.08 5.84 9.88
C ASP A 331 31.15 5.72 8.77
N HIS A 332 31.22 4.60 8.04
CA HIS A 332 32.34 4.25 7.17
C HIS A 332 31.95 3.75 5.76
N GLY A 333 30.68 3.85 5.34
CA GLY A 333 30.23 3.42 4.00
C GLY A 333 30.33 1.91 3.71
N GLU A 334 30.85 1.10 4.63
CA GLU A 334 30.97 -0.36 4.46
C GLU A 334 29.58 -1.02 4.35
N GLU A 335 28.63 -0.61 5.19
CA GLU A 335 27.27 -1.16 5.21
C GLU A 335 26.49 -0.85 3.93
N LEU A 336 26.72 0.33 3.33
CA LEU A 336 26.18 0.66 2.01
C LEU A 336 26.72 -0.29 0.95
N ASN A 337 28.02 -0.55 0.94
CA ASN A 337 28.64 -1.48 -0.01
C ASN A 337 28.16 -2.93 0.16
N GLU A 338 27.98 -3.38 1.40
CA GLU A 338 27.39 -4.69 1.71
C GLU A 338 25.95 -4.79 1.21
N THR A 339 25.13 -3.77 1.49
CA THR A 339 23.75 -3.66 1.01
C THR A 339 23.69 -3.73 -0.52
N MET A 340 24.54 -2.97 -1.21
CA MET A 340 24.60 -2.97 -2.68
C MET A 340 25.06 -4.32 -3.24
N THR A 341 25.98 -5.00 -2.54
CA THR A 341 26.42 -6.35 -2.89
C THR A 341 25.26 -7.35 -2.78
N ALA A 342 24.43 -7.21 -1.75
CA ALA A 342 23.24 -8.01 -1.54
C ALA A 342 22.15 -7.80 -2.59
N ILE A 343 21.84 -6.54 -2.90
CA ILE A 343 20.93 -6.21 -4.00
C ILE A 343 21.42 -6.83 -5.31
N ARG A 344 22.72 -6.68 -5.63
CA ARG A 344 23.33 -7.23 -6.84
C ARG A 344 23.21 -8.75 -6.92
N GLN A 345 23.43 -9.45 -5.81
CA GLN A 345 23.35 -10.90 -5.80
C GLN A 345 21.90 -11.37 -5.98
N ILE A 346 20.93 -10.76 -5.30
CA ILE A 346 19.50 -11.05 -5.47
C ILE A 346 19.09 -10.86 -6.93
N ILE A 347 19.46 -9.73 -7.53
CA ILE A 347 19.19 -9.44 -8.95
C ILE A 347 19.86 -10.47 -9.86
N GLY A 348 21.12 -10.83 -9.61
CA GLY A 348 21.87 -11.81 -10.40
C GLY A 348 21.31 -13.23 -10.31
N LEU A 349 20.67 -13.59 -9.20
CA LEU A 349 20.01 -14.88 -9.02
C LEU A 349 18.59 -14.94 -9.56
N SER A 350 18.06 -13.81 -10.02
CA SER A 350 16.66 -13.64 -10.43
C SER A 350 16.54 -13.30 -11.93
N PRO A 351 16.90 -14.22 -12.86
CA PRO A 351 16.93 -13.96 -14.30
C PRO A 351 15.54 -13.70 -14.91
N ASN A 352 14.47 -14.01 -14.19
CA ASN A 352 13.08 -13.83 -14.62
C ASN A 352 12.46 -12.50 -14.16
N LEU A 353 13.24 -11.58 -13.58
CA LEU A 353 12.74 -10.27 -13.16
C LEU A 353 12.15 -9.50 -14.35
N GLU A 354 10.88 -9.12 -14.20
CA GLU A 354 10.06 -8.30 -15.09
C GLU A 354 9.95 -6.86 -14.55
N LYS A 355 9.91 -6.68 -13.22
CA LYS A 355 9.87 -5.37 -12.54
C LYS A 355 10.96 -5.28 -11.48
N VAL A 356 11.67 -4.16 -11.45
CA VAL A 356 12.59 -3.80 -10.36
C VAL A 356 12.26 -2.38 -9.89
N THR A 357 12.02 -2.23 -8.60
CA THR A 357 11.86 -0.94 -7.92
C THR A 357 12.90 -0.84 -6.82
N LEU A 358 13.81 0.12 -6.92
CA LEU A 358 14.81 0.43 -5.91
C LEU A 358 14.54 1.85 -5.43
N GLY A 359 14.05 2.00 -4.22
CA GLY A 359 13.76 3.27 -3.60
C GLY A 359 15.00 3.89 -2.96
N GLU A 360 14.78 4.84 -2.06
CA GLU A 360 15.85 5.65 -1.48
C GLU A 360 16.83 4.80 -0.68
N ILE A 361 18.07 4.66 -1.14
CA ILE A 361 19.14 4.08 -0.32
C ILE A 361 20.07 5.22 0.06
N SER A 362 20.12 5.57 1.35
CA SER A 362 20.91 6.69 1.84
C SER A 362 21.83 6.27 2.96
N ASP A 363 23.09 6.65 2.86
CA ASP A 363 24.01 6.71 3.99
C ASP A 363 23.88 8.08 4.66
N LYS A 364 23.38 8.09 5.90
CA LYS A 364 23.17 9.33 6.66
C LYS A 364 24.46 10.11 6.93
N VAL A 365 25.60 9.41 6.96
CA VAL A 365 26.87 9.98 7.40
C VAL A 365 27.63 10.55 6.23
N SER A 366 27.77 9.78 5.15
CA SER A 366 28.53 10.20 3.97
C SER A 366 27.74 11.08 3.01
N GLY A 367 26.41 10.92 2.98
CA GLY A 367 25.57 11.49 1.92
C GLY A 367 25.89 10.93 0.54
N GLU A 368 26.70 9.86 0.45
CA GLU A 368 27.02 9.22 -0.82
C GLU A 368 25.79 8.46 -1.35
N MET A 369 25.49 8.69 -2.62
CA MET A 369 24.43 7.98 -3.32
C MET A 369 25.01 6.72 -3.96
N PRO A 370 24.34 5.56 -3.83
CA PRO A 370 24.81 4.35 -4.46
C PRO A 370 24.80 4.46 -5.99
N SER A 371 25.79 3.85 -6.64
CA SER A 371 25.82 3.77 -8.09
C SER A 371 24.75 2.81 -8.62
N LEU A 372 24.02 3.17 -9.68
CA LEU A 372 23.08 2.27 -10.36
C LEU A 372 23.78 0.98 -10.79
N ILE A 373 24.98 1.08 -11.35
CA ILE A 373 25.76 -0.09 -11.79
C ILE A 373 26.20 -0.95 -10.61
N SER A 374 26.40 -0.36 -9.43
CA SER A 374 26.72 -1.17 -8.25
C SER A 374 25.55 -2.06 -7.85
N ALA A 375 24.30 -1.63 -8.07
CA ALA A 375 23.09 -2.43 -7.82
C ALA A 375 22.92 -3.58 -8.82
N PHE A 376 23.11 -3.33 -10.11
CA PHE A 376 22.79 -4.32 -11.16
C PHE A 376 24.00 -5.18 -11.57
N GLY A 377 25.23 -4.68 -11.38
CA GLY A 377 26.45 -5.34 -11.83
C GLY A 377 26.44 -5.62 -13.34
N SER A 378 26.84 -6.83 -13.73
CA SER A 378 26.82 -7.31 -15.12
C SER A 378 25.57 -8.13 -15.49
N SER A 379 24.56 -8.15 -14.61
CA SER A 379 23.36 -8.97 -14.78
C SER A 379 22.54 -8.52 -15.99
N LYS A 380 22.26 -9.45 -16.90
CA LYS A 380 21.35 -9.23 -18.03
C LYS A 380 19.96 -9.74 -17.68
N LEU A 381 19.07 -8.83 -17.31
CA LEU A 381 17.69 -9.16 -16.98
C LEU A 381 16.86 -9.24 -18.26
N GLN A 382 16.90 -10.40 -18.92
CA GLN A 382 16.30 -10.62 -20.24
C GLN A 382 14.79 -10.37 -20.32
N ARG A 383 14.12 -10.20 -19.19
CA ARG A 383 12.68 -10.00 -19.09
C ARG A 383 12.31 -8.67 -18.44
N LEU A 384 13.29 -7.82 -18.11
CA LEU A 384 13.06 -6.55 -17.42
C LEU A 384 12.23 -5.63 -18.31
N GLN A 385 11.02 -5.33 -17.85
CA GLN A 385 10.05 -4.45 -18.50
C GLN A 385 9.91 -3.12 -17.77
N LYS A 386 10.03 -3.12 -16.45
CA LYS A 386 9.86 -1.93 -15.61
C LYS A 386 11.04 -1.74 -14.68
N LEU A 387 11.59 -0.54 -14.70
CA LEU A 387 12.62 -0.08 -13.78
C LEU A 387 12.18 1.21 -13.09
N ASP A 388 12.21 1.21 -11.77
CA ASP A 388 11.91 2.36 -10.93
C ASP A 388 13.07 2.53 -9.95
N VAL A 389 13.81 3.64 -10.00
CA VAL A 389 15.02 3.86 -9.21
C VAL A 389 14.98 5.25 -8.58
N TYR A 390 15.16 5.34 -7.26
CA TYR A 390 15.16 6.60 -6.51
C TYR A 390 16.44 6.79 -5.69
N ASN A 391 17.03 7.98 -5.71
CA ASN A 391 18.22 8.31 -4.92
C ASN A 391 19.47 7.49 -5.29
N TYR A 392 19.81 7.46 -6.58
CA TYR A 392 21.03 6.79 -7.08
C TYR A 392 21.90 7.76 -7.88
N ALA A 393 23.18 7.44 -7.98
CA ALA A 393 24.10 8.10 -8.89
C ALA A 393 24.48 7.19 -10.07
N SER A 394 24.85 7.76 -11.22
CA SER A 394 25.46 6.98 -12.30
C SER A 394 26.24 7.88 -13.25
N GLU A 395 27.26 7.33 -13.90
CA GLU A 395 27.82 7.93 -15.10
C GLU A 395 26.83 7.81 -16.27
N ALA A 396 26.79 8.82 -17.14
CA ALA A 396 25.94 8.85 -18.32
C ALA A 396 26.29 7.71 -19.30
N ASN A 397 27.57 7.37 -19.45
CA ASN A 397 28.00 6.26 -20.29
C ASN A 397 27.46 4.92 -19.79
N ASP A 398 27.49 4.72 -18.48
CA ASP A 398 26.99 3.53 -17.83
C ASP A 398 25.49 3.38 -17.98
N MET A 399 24.73 4.48 -17.85
CA MET A 399 23.28 4.46 -18.10
C MET A 399 22.96 4.10 -19.55
N VAL A 400 23.67 4.68 -20.53
CA VAL A 400 23.48 4.33 -21.95
C VAL A 400 23.77 2.85 -22.20
N HIS A 401 24.84 2.33 -21.62
CA HIS A 401 25.18 0.92 -21.74
C HIS A 401 24.14 0.02 -21.08
N PHE A 402 23.73 0.33 -19.84
CA PHE A 402 22.73 -0.41 -19.09
C PHE A 402 21.38 -0.45 -19.82
N PHE A 403 20.84 0.69 -20.23
CA PHE A 403 19.57 0.76 -20.98
C PHE A 403 19.71 0.12 -22.36
N GLY A 404 20.86 0.27 -23.02
CA GLY A 404 21.16 -0.41 -24.28
C GLY A 404 21.11 -1.93 -24.17
N SER A 405 21.61 -2.49 -23.08
CA SER A 405 21.59 -3.93 -22.84
C SER A 405 20.18 -4.49 -22.57
N HIS A 406 19.24 -3.63 -22.13
CA HIS A 406 17.85 -3.99 -21.84
C HIS A 406 16.84 -3.41 -22.86
N ALA A 407 17.33 -2.80 -23.95
CA ALA A 407 16.53 -2.01 -24.88
C ALA A 407 15.35 -2.80 -25.49
N ALA A 408 15.53 -4.10 -25.73
CA ALA A 408 14.50 -4.94 -26.35
C ALA A 408 13.32 -5.26 -25.43
N THR A 409 13.48 -5.17 -24.11
CA THR A 409 12.46 -5.59 -23.14
C THR A 409 11.96 -4.45 -22.27
N LEU A 410 12.76 -3.42 -22.05
CA LEU A 410 12.42 -2.32 -21.15
C LEU A 410 11.34 -1.42 -21.76
N VAL A 411 10.24 -1.26 -21.04
CA VAL A 411 9.03 -0.53 -21.47
C VAL A 411 8.78 0.70 -20.60
N GLU A 412 9.07 0.61 -19.30
CA GLU A 412 8.86 1.67 -18.33
C GLU A 412 10.14 1.97 -17.57
N ILE A 413 10.50 3.24 -17.52
CA ILE A 413 11.60 3.75 -16.70
C ILE A 413 11.07 4.91 -15.85
N ARG A 414 11.41 4.88 -14.57
CA ARG A 414 11.19 5.97 -13.63
C ARG A 414 12.48 6.18 -12.87
N LEU A 415 13.00 7.40 -12.93
CA LEU A 415 14.22 7.81 -12.26
C LEU A 415 13.87 9.01 -11.38
N GLY A 416 13.99 8.86 -10.07
CA GLY A 416 13.75 9.95 -9.12
C GLY A 416 15.02 10.27 -8.33
N TRP A 417 15.27 11.54 -8.03
CA TRP A 417 16.44 11.96 -7.24
C TRP A 417 17.72 11.30 -7.75
N MET A 418 17.90 11.28 -9.08
CA MET A 418 19.05 10.63 -9.68
C MET A 418 20.10 11.68 -10.01
N THR A 419 21.35 11.38 -9.69
CA THR A 419 22.47 12.30 -9.91
C THR A 419 23.39 11.75 -11.00
N LEU A 420 23.70 12.56 -12.00
CA LEU A 420 24.69 12.21 -13.01
C LEU A 420 26.09 12.58 -12.51
N LEU A 421 26.97 11.59 -12.45
CA LEU A 421 28.37 11.80 -12.06
C LEU A 421 29.18 12.51 -13.15
N ASP A 422 28.74 12.38 -14.41
CA ASP A 422 29.33 13.06 -15.57
C ASP A 422 28.28 13.49 -16.60
N GLY A 423 28.60 14.53 -17.38
CA GLY A 423 27.73 15.05 -18.43
C GLY A 423 26.52 15.83 -17.89
N ASN A 424 25.42 15.79 -18.64
CA ASN A 424 24.14 16.39 -18.26
C ASN A 424 22.98 15.55 -18.81
N TRP A 425 21.80 15.71 -18.21
CA TRP A 425 20.62 14.92 -18.59
C TRP A 425 20.22 15.10 -20.06
N SER A 426 20.31 16.31 -20.62
CA SER A 426 19.97 16.57 -22.03
C SER A 426 20.82 15.74 -23.00
N SER A 427 22.13 15.65 -22.75
CA SER A 427 23.07 14.87 -23.54
C SER A 427 22.82 13.37 -23.39
N LEU A 428 22.60 12.90 -22.15
CA LEU A 428 22.25 11.51 -21.88
C LEU A 428 20.96 11.10 -22.61
N LEU A 429 19.88 11.87 -22.48
CA LEU A 429 18.60 11.59 -23.11
C LEU A 429 18.71 11.58 -24.64
N THR A 430 19.50 12.49 -25.22
CA THR A 430 19.80 12.49 -26.65
C THR A 430 20.49 11.19 -27.10
N ARG A 431 21.44 10.68 -26.30
CA ARG A 431 22.11 9.41 -26.56
C ARG A 431 21.19 8.21 -26.37
N LEU A 432 20.31 8.23 -25.37
CA LEU A 432 19.32 7.16 -25.16
C LEU A 432 18.35 7.03 -26.33
N ARG A 433 17.98 8.13 -27.01
CA ARG A 433 17.19 8.06 -28.26
C ARG A 433 17.90 7.33 -29.40
N GLN A 434 19.23 7.34 -29.40
CA GLN A 434 20.04 6.66 -30.41
C GLN A 434 20.23 5.17 -30.10
N VAL A 435 19.85 4.72 -28.90
CA VAL A 435 19.89 3.32 -28.52
C VAL A 435 18.85 2.54 -29.33
N LYS A 436 19.33 1.71 -30.24
CA LYS A 436 18.49 0.88 -31.08
C LYS A 436 17.61 -0.03 -30.22
N PHE A 437 16.34 -0.15 -30.60
CA PHE A 437 15.31 -0.99 -29.97
C PHE A 437 14.72 -0.49 -28.65
N LEU A 438 15.27 0.55 -28.03
CA LEU A 438 14.70 1.11 -26.80
C LEU A 438 13.34 1.76 -27.13
N ARG A 439 12.25 1.13 -26.68
CA ARG A 439 10.87 1.53 -27.00
C ARG A 439 10.07 1.75 -25.72
N LEU A 440 10.39 2.85 -25.06
CA LEU A 440 9.75 3.21 -23.81
C LEU A 440 8.33 3.73 -24.07
N LYS A 441 7.36 3.20 -23.33
CA LYS A 441 6.01 3.74 -23.25
C LYS A 441 5.89 4.81 -22.18
N HIS A 442 6.66 4.65 -21.10
CA HIS A 442 6.67 5.57 -19.97
C HIS A 442 8.11 5.83 -19.55
N PHE A 443 8.49 7.10 -19.51
CA PHE A 443 9.76 7.59 -19.02
C PHE A 443 9.46 8.77 -18.10
N VAL A 444 9.80 8.64 -16.83
CA VAL A 444 9.58 9.68 -15.82
C VAL A 444 10.91 10.03 -15.20
N LEU A 445 11.20 11.33 -15.13
CA LEU A 445 12.36 11.87 -14.44
C LEU A 445 11.87 12.83 -13.36
N ASN A 446 12.07 12.50 -12.09
CA ASN A 446 11.60 13.31 -10.97
C ASN A 446 12.80 13.91 -10.23
N ASP A 447 12.79 15.23 -10.02
CA ASP A 447 13.69 15.91 -9.08
C ASP A 447 15.17 15.50 -9.22
N CYS A 448 15.70 15.49 -10.45
CA CYS A 448 17.12 15.20 -10.70
C CYS A 448 17.93 16.50 -10.67
N ASP A 449 19.14 16.48 -10.10
CA ASP A 449 19.91 17.65 -9.63
C ASP A 449 20.30 18.74 -10.67
N ASP A 450 19.91 18.61 -11.93
CA ASP A 450 20.05 19.70 -12.90
C ASP A 450 18.76 20.52 -12.92
N ASN A 451 18.80 21.73 -12.33
CA ASN A 451 17.70 22.73 -12.29
C ASN A 451 17.15 23.18 -13.66
N GLU A 452 17.52 22.53 -14.77
CA GLU A 452 17.14 22.86 -16.14
C GLU A 452 16.80 21.63 -16.99
N VAL A 453 16.26 20.55 -16.41
CA VAL A 453 15.56 19.57 -17.26
C VAL A 453 14.24 20.18 -17.73
N ASP A 454 14.31 20.87 -18.86
CA ASP A 454 13.17 21.48 -19.53
C ASP A 454 12.07 20.41 -19.75
N LEU A 455 10.82 20.73 -19.42
CA LEU A 455 9.65 19.85 -19.57
C LEU A 455 9.47 19.39 -21.02
N GLU A 456 9.99 20.16 -21.98
CA GLU A 456 10.06 19.75 -23.38
C GLU A 456 10.90 18.49 -23.58
N VAL A 457 11.98 18.30 -22.82
CA VAL A 457 12.90 17.16 -22.98
C VAL A 457 12.27 15.86 -22.51
N GLN A 458 11.46 15.88 -21.43
CA GLN A 458 10.69 14.71 -20.98
C GLN A 458 9.70 14.24 -22.06
N ASN A 459 8.91 15.17 -22.58
CA ASN A 459 7.98 14.91 -23.69
C ASN A 459 8.69 14.47 -24.98
N TYR A 460 9.93 14.91 -25.18
CA TYR A 460 10.73 14.61 -26.36
C TYR A 460 11.35 13.20 -26.33
N VAL A 461 11.58 12.56 -25.17
CA VAL A 461 12.09 11.17 -25.08
C VAL A 461 11.02 10.16 -25.53
N LEU A 462 9.75 10.44 -25.24
CA LEU A 462 8.62 9.56 -25.55
C LEU A 462 8.18 9.58 -27.02
N GLY A 463 8.85 10.36 -27.87
CA GLY A 463 8.70 10.35 -29.32
C GLY A 463 7.23 10.32 -29.78
N LYS A 464 6.52 11.46 -29.71
CA LYS A 464 5.16 11.69 -30.22
C LYS A 464 4.53 10.49 -30.96
N THR A 465 3.88 9.63 -30.21
CA THR A 465 2.69 8.90 -30.67
C THR A 465 1.56 9.31 -29.74
N ASP A 466 0.71 10.22 -30.23
CA ASP A 466 -0.61 10.61 -29.70
C ASP A 466 -0.83 10.38 -28.20
N PHE A 467 -0.44 11.36 -27.38
CA PHE A 467 -0.82 11.41 -25.96
C PHE A 467 -1.77 12.59 -25.69
N ASP A 468 -2.88 12.27 -25.01
CA ASP A 468 -3.97 13.18 -24.65
C ASP A 468 -3.57 13.99 -23.39
N PRO A 469 -3.52 15.33 -23.44
CA PRO A 469 -2.90 16.20 -22.41
C PRO A 469 -3.66 16.32 -21.07
N ILE A 470 -4.65 15.47 -20.79
CA ILE A 470 -5.58 15.69 -19.65
C ILE A 470 -5.07 15.13 -18.31
N VAL A 471 -4.03 14.29 -18.27
CA VAL A 471 -3.68 13.54 -17.04
C VAL A 471 -2.65 14.23 -16.12
N GLU A 472 -1.82 15.15 -16.59
CA GLU A 472 -0.73 15.71 -15.76
C GLU A 472 -1.07 16.98 -14.96
N ALA A 473 -2.22 17.61 -15.20
CA ALA A 473 -2.62 18.81 -14.46
C ALA A 473 -2.99 18.57 -12.98
N ARG A 474 -3.16 17.31 -12.55
CA ARG A 474 -3.51 16.98 -11.15
C ARG A 474 -2.30 16.94 -10.23
N THR A 475 -1.16 16.44 -10.68
CA THR A 475 0.05 16.32 -9.84
C THR A 475 0.68 17.69 -9.54
N MET A 476 0.52 18.66 -10.44
CA MET A 476 1.05 20.03 -10.26
C MET A 476 0.26 20.87 -9.24
N ARG A 477 -1.01 20.55 -8.97
CA ARG A 477 -1.85 21.38 -8.08
C ARG A 477 -1.50 21.19 -6.60
N ASP A 478 -1.00 20.02 -6.24
CA ASP A 478 -0.68 19.69 -4.86
C ASP A 478 0.73 20.16 -4.44
N ASN A 479 1.65 20.33 -5.40
CA ASN A 479 3.01 20.84 -5.13
C ASN A 479 3.10 22.39 -5.11
N LEU A 480 2.20 23.09 -5.80
CA LEU A 480 2.11 24.56 -5.74
C LEU A 480 1.33 25.08 -4.51
N ALA A 481 0.70 24.19 -3.74
CA ALA A 481 -0.01 24.55 -2.50
C ALA A 481 0.86 24.42 -1.23
N SER A 482 2.07 23.90 -1.36
CA SER A 482 3.02 23.65 -0.24
C SER A 482 4.29 24.53 -0.30
N THR A 483 4.34 25.48 -1.23
CA THR A 483 5.28 26.62 -1.26
C THR A 483 4.51 27.91 -1.00
#